data_AF-A0ABD3PY85-F1
#
_entry.id   AF-A0ABD3PY85-F1
#
_cell.length_a   1.000
_cell.length_b   1.000
_cell.length_c   1.000
_cell.angle_alpha   90.00
_cell.angle_beta   90.00
_cell.angle_gamma   90.00
#
_symmetry.space_group_name_H-M   'P 1'
#
loop_
_entity.id
_entity.type
_entity.pdbx_description
1 polymer ?
#
loop_
_entity_poly.entity_id
_entity_poly.type
_entity_poly.pdbx_seq_one_letter_code
_entity_poly.pdbx_strand_id
1 'polypeptide(L)'
;MSDSSEKHQVPQCEELSTREDAYDNLSVINEGTRITAASTYYVDRLKKVHDIIEYYIELPSVQIFVLMLIYFDILLGATQKAVDNNVNPSIASNSFDFETLRMIILYVHAIELLMQMAVFRNRYFSHWGYSLDTLLITTRLLNRHTKWVFGLENSHLTGFLRVWRFLRLIQTYLAIETKHHIHTKRELSCQLRAVDEFKKKTACLESDLERERLLRKQNEDVAKKCRDEMETLREALRIASFDVVAAMRGDHRLGGIEDMTVEGEDTIKPMEYKSIGPEKK
;
A
#
# COMPACT_ATOMS: atom_id res chain seq x y z
N MET A 1 -25.54 -7.27 47.01
CA MET A 1 -25.41 -7.22 48.48
C MET A 1 -24.04 -6.65 48.75
N SER A 2 -23.84 -5.44 49.25
CA SER A 2 -24.71 -4.46 49.90
C SER A 2 -24.01 -3.09 49.71
N ASP A 3 -24.71 -2.04 49.29
CA ASP A 3 -25.25 -0.99 50.18
C ASP A 3 -24.10 -0.06 50.66
N SER A 4 -23.87 1.07 49.97
CA SER A 4 -24.48 2.40 50.16
C SER A 4 -23.60 3.34 51.00
N SER A 5 -23.50 4.60 50.56
CA SER A 5 -23.54 5.82 51.38
C SER A 5 -22.91 7.00 50.62
N GLU A 6 -23.73 7.60 49.77
CA GLU A 6 -24.11 9.02 49.84
C GLU A 6 -23.31 9.90 50.82
N LYS A 7 -22.51 10.82 50.27
CA LYS A 7 -22.30 12.16 50.88
C LYS A 7 -22.36 13.24 49.82
N HIS A 8 -23.53 13.86 49.77
CA HIS A 8 -23.76 15.21 49.29
C HIS A 8 -22.87 16.18 50.06
N GLN A 9 -22.04 16.93 49.35
CA GLN A 9 -21.44 18.14 49.90
C GLN A 9 -21.54 19.25 48.86
N VAL A 10 -22.46 20.16 49.13
CA VAL A 10 -22.63 21.44 48.47
C VAL A 10 -21.75 22.46 49.21
N PRO A 11 -20.82 23.13 48.54
CA PRO A 11 -20.42 24.49 48.87
C PRO A 11 -20.97 25.39 47.75
N GLN A 12 -22.06 26.11 47.98
CA GLN A 12 -22.13 27.39 48.67
C GLN A 12 -21.37 28.48 47.90
N CYS A 13 -22.15 29.46 47.47
CA CYS A 13 -21.82 30.60 46.62
C CYS A 13 -20.54 31.34 47.04
N GLU A 14 -19.61 31.44 46.11
CA GLU A 14 -18.54 32.45 46.11
C GLU A 14 -18.47 33.08 44.70
N GLU A 15 -19.62 33.56 44.21
CA GLU A 15 -19.69 34.52 43.11
C GLU A 15 -19.56 35.92 43.68
N LEU A 16 -18.64 36.72 43.13
CA LEU A 16 -18.56 38.21 43.11
C LEU A 16 -17.21 38.85 43.47
N SER A 17 -16.06 38.19 43.28
CA SER A 17 -14.77 38.90 43.36
C SER A 17 -13.70 38.54 42.30
N THR A 18 -14.02 37.78 41.25
CA THR A 18 -13.03 37.31 40.25
C THR A 18 -13.32 37.74 38.82
N ARG A 19 -14.24 38.70 38.60
CA ARG A 19 -14.67 39.09 37.25
C ARG A 19 -13.82 40.18 36.60
N GLU A 20 -13.02 40.95 37.35
CA GLU A 20 -12.13 41.96 36.77
C GLU A 20 -10.72 41.41 36.41
N ASP A 21 -10.19 40.45 37.18
CA ASP A 21 -8.90 39.79 36.85
C ASP A 21 -9.00 38.77 35.71
N ALA A 22 -10.21 38.42 35.29
CA ALA A 22 -10.46 37.48 34.20
C ALA A 22 -10.27 38.10 32.80
N TYR A 23 -10.41 39.43 32.66
CA TYR A 23 -10.29 40.10 31.36
C TYR A 23 -8.83 40.37 30.96
N ASP A 24 -7.95 40.64 31.90
CA ASP A 24 -6.51 40.82 31.62
C ASP A 24 -5.78 39.49 31.38
N ASN A 25 -6.22 38.39 32.01
CA ASN A 25 -5.68 37.07 31.70
C ASN A 25 -6.18 36.53 30.35
N LEU A 26 -7.37 36.93 29.87
CA LEU A 26 -7.88 36.49 28.57
C LEU A 26 -7.12 37.12 27.39
N SER A 27 -6.65 38.36 27.50
CA SER A 27 -5.89 39.04 26.45
C SER A 27 -4.50 38.43 26.27
N VAL A 28 -3.82 38.11 27.38
CA VAL A 28 -2.51 37.44 27.40
C VAL A 28 -2.60 36.00 26.85
N ILE A 29 -3.66 35.26 27.19
CA ILE A 29 -3.91 33.92 26.62
C ILE A 29 -4.21 34.01 25.11
N ASN A 30 -4.95 35.02 24.66
CA ASN A 30 -5.29 35.19 23.24
C ASN A 30 -4.07 35.59 22.39
N GLU A 31 -3.14 36.39 22.92
CA GLU A 31 -1.86 36.68 22.25
C GLU A 31 -0.90 35.50 22.23
N GLY A 32 -0.78 34.74 23.34
CA GLY A 32 -0.02 33.49 23.37
C GLY A 32 -0.57 32.43 22.39
N THR A 33 -1.89 32.36 22.24
CA THR A 33 -2.56 31.45 21.29
C THR A 33 -2.36 31.91 19.83
N ARG A 34 -2.30 33.22 19.58
CA ARG A 34 -2.00 33.78 18.25
C ARG A 34 -0.54 33.58 17.83
N ILE A 35 0.41 33.73 18.76
CA ILE A 35 1.84 33.49 18.48
C ILE A 35 2.09 32.01 18.21
N THR A 36 1.44 31.12 18.96
CA THR A 36 1.55 29.66 18.72
C THR A 36 0.88 29.25 17.42
N ALA A 37 -0.30 29.79 17.08
CA ALA A 37 -0.97 29.53 15.80
C ALA A 37 -0.16 30.01 14.57
N ALA A 38 0.44 31.21 14.66
CA ALA A 38 1.34 31.72 13.63
C ALA A 38 2.60 30.84 13.50
N SER A 39 3.22 30.44 14.61
CA SER A 39 4.38 29.56 14.62
C SER A 39 4.07 28.18 13.99
N THR A 40 2.93 27.58 14.31
CA THR A 40 2.51 26.30 13.69
C THR A 40 2.28 26.43 12.19
N TYR A 41 1.72 27.55 11.72
CA TYR A 41 1.52 27.81 10.29
C TYR A 41 2.85 27.89 9.52
N TYR A 42 3.87 28.56 10.07
CA TYR A 42 5.19 28.62 9.43
C TYR A 42 5.88 27.25 9.40
N VAL A 43 5.77 26.47 10.47
CA VAL A 43 6.36 25.12 10.54
C VAL A 43 5.72 24.19 9.52
N ASP A 44 4.39 24.20 9.38
CA ASP A 44 3.68 23.38 8.38
C ASP A 44 4.02 23.78 6.95
N ARG A 45 4.14 25.08 6.68
CA ARG A 45 4.56 25.57 5.36
C ARG A 45 5.99 25.16 5.03
N LEU A 46 6.90 25.23 6.01
CA LEU A 46 8.29 24.81 5.84
C LEU A 46 8.39 23.31 5.57
N LYS A 47 7.59 22.50 6.29
CA LYS A 47 7.51 21.06 6.10
C LYS A 47 7.01 20.70 4.70
N LYS A 48 5.95 21.37 4.23
CA LYS A 48 5.41 21.15 2.88
C LYS A 48 6.42 21.51 1.79
N VAL A 49 7.19 22.58 1.96
CA VAL A 49 8.26 22.95 1.02
C VAL A 49 9.40 21.94 1.06
N HIS A 50 9.77 21.46 2.25
CA HIS A 50 10.77 20.40 2.43
C HIS A 50 10.36 19.10 1.73
N ASP A 51 9.11 18.64 1.92
CA ASP A 51 8.58 17.43 1.25
C ASP A 51 8.61 17.57 -0.28
N ILE A 52 8.27 18.75 -0.81
CA ILE A 52 8.32 19.02 -2.26
C ILE A 52 9.77 18.97 -2.76
N ILE A 53 10.69 19.62 -2.04
CA ILE A 53 12.11 19.64 -2.40
C ILE A 53 12.71 18.24 -2.35
N GLU A 54 12.38 17.45 -1.33
CA GLU A 54 12.80 16.06 -1.18
C GLU A 54 12.32 15.24 -2.37
N TYR A 55 11.04 15.36 -2.74
CA TYR A 55 10.48 14.71 -3.92
C TYR A 55 11.25 15.06 -5.21
N TYR A 56 11.58 16.34 -5.42
CA TYR A 56 12.33 16.75 -6.62
C TYR A 56 13.77 16.24 -6.64
N ILE A 57 14.45 16.16 -5.50
CA ILE A 57 15.83 15.63 -5.42
C ILE A 57 15.85 14.12 -5.62
N GLU A 58 14.80 13.42 -5.18
CA GLU A 58 14.69 11.97 -5.36
C GLU A 58 14.31 11.55 -6.79
N LEU A 59 13.90 12.49 -7.65
CA LEU A 59 13.59 12.17 -9.03
C LEU A 59 14.85 11.67 -9.78
N PRO A 60 14.79 10.49 -10.42
CA PRO A 60 15.92 9.93 -11.16
C PRO A 60 16.38 10.84 -12.30
N SER A 61 15.45 11.62 -12.89
CA SER A 61 15.77 12.59 -13.94
C SER A 61 16.73 13.68 -13.48
N VAL A 62 16.60 14.17 -12.24
CA VAL A 62 17.50 15.20 -11.69
C VAL A 62 18.89 14.61 -11.46
N GLN A 63 18.97 13.36 -10.98
CA GLN A 63 20.23 12.67 -10.79
C GLN A 63 20.97 12.40 -12.12
N ILE A 64 20.22 12.02 -13.17
CA ILE A 64 20.77 11.86 -14.53
C ILE A 64 21.25 13.21 -15.07
N PHE A 65 20.51 14.29 -14.85
CA PHE A 65 20.93 15.63 -15.28
C PHE A 65 22.24 16.06 -14.60
N VAL A 66 22.37 15.85 -13.29
CA VAL A 66 23.62 16.08 -12.55
C VAL A 66 24.77 15.23 -13.11
N LEU A 67 24.51 13.95 -13.41
CA LEU A 67 25.49 13.06 -14.02
C LEU A 67 25.96 13.59 -15.38
N MET A 68 25.05 14.10 -16.20
CA MET A 68 25.38 14.71 -17.49
C MET A 68 26.24 15.97 -17.31
N LEU A 69 25.98 16.79 -16.29
CA LEU A 69 26.82 17.95 -15.96
C LEU A 69 28.24 17.54 -15.52
N ILE A 70 28.38 16.44 -14.78
CA ILE A 70 29.69 15.90 -14.40
C ILE A 70 30.44 15.39 -15.64
N TYR A 71 29.75 14.64 -16.50
CA TYR A 71 30.33 14.16 -17.75
C TYR A 71 30.80 15.34 -18.62
N PHE A 72 29.99 16.40 -18.68
CA PHE A 72 30.32 17.62 -19.39
C PHE A 72 31.53 18.35 -18.78
N ASP A 73 31.67 18.43 -17.44
CA ASP A 73 32.87 18.98 -16.78
C ASP A 73 34.15 18.16 -17.10
N ILE A 74 34.03 16.84 -17.18
CA ILE A 74 35.14 15.96 -17.57
C ILE A 74 35.56 16.27 -19.01
N LEU A 75 34.59 16.34 -19.93
CA LEU A 75 34.81 16.66 -21.34
C LEU A 75 35.46 18.03 -21.51
N LEU A 76 34.99 19.05 -20.80
CA LEU A 76 35.59 20.40 -20.82
C LEU A 76 37.01 20.40 -20.27
N GLY A 77 37.28 19.64 -19.20
CA GLY A 77 38.63 19.49 -18.68
C GLY A 77 39.58 18.77 -19.65
N ALA A 78 39.08 17.79 -20.41
CA ALA A 78 39.87 17.08 -21.41
C ALA A 78 40.16 17.94 -22.64
N THR A 79 39.15 18.67 -23.14
CA THR A 79 39.29 19.59 -24.27
C THR A 79 40.24 20.74 -23.96
N GLN A 80 40.18 21.32 -22.75
CA GLN A 80 41.12 22.34 -22.31
C GLN A 80 42.58 21.85 -22.36
N LYS A 81 42.86 20.66 -21.79
CA LYS A 81 44.21 20.07 -21.86
C LYS A 81 44.66 19.76 -23.30
N ALA A 82 43.74 19.31 -24.15
CA ALA A 82 44.04 19.04 -25.55
C ALA A 82 44.37 20.32 -26.32
N VAL A 83 43.67 21.42 -26.03
CA VAL A 83 43.94 22.76 -26.59
C VAL A 83 45.29 23.28 -26.10
N ASP A 84 45.56 23.21 -24.79
CA ASP A 84 46.83 23.65 -24.20
C ASP A 84 48.04 22.91 -24.80
N ASN A 85 47.86 21.65 -25.21
CA ASN A 85 48.91 20.83 -25.81
C ASN A 85 49.08 21.01 -27.33
N ASN A 86 48.09 21.56 -28.06
CA ASN A 86 48.09 21.62 -29.54
C ASN A 86 48.17 23.03 -30.16
N VAL A 87 47.96 24.11 -29.40
CA VAL A 87 47.66 25.43 -30.01
C VAL A 87 48.82 26.43 -29.89
N ASN A 88 49.26 26.92 -31.05
CA ASN A 88 49.99 28.19 -31.17
C ASN A 88 49.10 29.34 -30.65
N PRO A 89 49.60 30.22 -29.77
CA PRO A 89 48.80 31.19 -28.98
C PRO A 89 47.99 32.21 -29.80
N SER A 90 48.13 32.26 -31.12
CA SER A 90 47.51 33.24 -32.01
C SER A 90 46.09 32.90 -32.50
N ILE A 91 45.61 31.65 -32.37
CA ILE A 91 44.24 31.24 -32.78
C ILE A 91 43.26 31.23 -31.59
N ALA A 92 43.76 31.38 -30.36
CA ALA A 92 42.99 31.31 -29.12
C ALA A 92 42.11 32.56 -28.82
N SER A 93 42.10 33.58 -29.67
CA SER A 93 41.36 34.82 -29.39
C SER A 93 39.84 34.74 -29.59
N ASN A 94 39.33 33.68 -30.23
CA ASN A 94 37.89 33.40 -30.37
C ASN A 94 37.41 32.21 -29.54
N SER A 95 38.27 31.64 -28.68
CA SER A 95 37.91 30.45 -27.90
C SER A 95 37.03 30.84 -26.72
N PHE A 96 35.83 30.26 -26.70
CA PHE A 96 34.93 30.20 -25.54
C PHE A 96 35.72 30.05 -24.24
N ASP A 97 35.50 30.92 -23.24
CA ASP A 97 36.20 30.86 -21.95
C ASP A 97 35.80 29.60 -21.19
N PHE A 98 36.48 28.48 -21.47
CA PHE A 98 36.28 27.18 -20.82
C PHE A 98 36.35 27.30 -19.29
N GLU A 99 37.17 28.23 -18.80
CA GLU A 99 37.33 28.49 -17.38
C GLU A 99 36.07 29.10 -16.74
N THR A 100 35.35 29.98 -17.45
CA THR A 100 34.08 30.56 -16.99
C THR A 100 32.98 29.50 -16.96
N LEU A 101 32.92 28.63 -17.98
CA LEU A 101 31.94 27.54 -18.03
C LEU A 101 32.18 26.55 -16.87
N ARG A 102 33.42 26.13 -16.66
CA ARG A 102 33.80 25.25 -15.54
C ARG A 102 33.43 25.84 -14.18
N MET A 103 33.46 27.16 -14.04
CA MET A 103 33.01 27.85 -12.83
C MET A 103 31.51 27.78 -12.62
N ILE A 104 30.73 28.01 -13.66
CA ILE A 104 29.26 27.88 -13.59
C ILE A 104 28.91 26.47 -13.16
N ILE A 105 29.53 25.45 -13.76
CA ILE A 105 29.30 24.05 -13.39
C ILE A 105 29.67 23.80 -11.92
N LEU A 106 30.79 24.34 -11.44
CA LEU A 106 31.19 24.19 -10.03
C LEU A 106 30.13 24.79 -9.08
N TYR A 107 29.59 25.96 -9.40
CA TYR A 107 28.54 26.59 -8.59
C TYR A 107 27.23 25.80 -8.61
N VAL A 108 26.82 25.27 -9.78
CA VAL A 108 25.63 24.42 -9.88
C VAL A 108 25.77 23.19 -8.97
N HIS A 109 26.94 22.56 -8.96
CA HIS A 109 27.21 21.44 -8.04
C HIS A 109 27.27 21.86 -6.57
N ALA A 110 27.79 23.05 -6.26
CA ALA A 110 27.80 23.57 -4.89
C ALA A 110 26.37 23.81 -4.38
N ILE A 111 25.51 24.38 -5.21
CA ILE A 111 24.09 24.59 -4.91
C ILE A 111 23.39 23.25 -4.72
N GLU A 112 23.64 22.28 -5.59
CA GLU A 112 23.09 20.92 -5.48
C GLU A 112 23.46 20.27 -4.13
N LEU A 113 24.76 20.32 -3.74
CA LEU A 113 25.18 19.77 -2.45
C LEU A 113 24.59 20.53 -1.27
N LEU A 114 24.45 21.85 -1.37
CA LEU A 114 23.84 22.65 -0.32
C LEU A 114 22.36 22.29 -0.16
N MET A 115 21.66 22.04 -1.26
CA MET A 115 20.28 21.57 -1.27
C MET A 115 20.16 20.18 -0.63
N GLN A 116 21.05 19.24 -0.97
CA GLN A 116 21.11 17.93 -0.33
C GLN A 116 21.43 18.05 1.18
N MET A 117 22.35 18.93 1.56
CA MET A 117 22.69 19.18 2.97
C MET A 117 21.49 19.76 3.72
N ALA A 118 20.74 20.68 3.11
CA ALA A 118 19.54 21.27 3.70
C ALA A 118 18.42 20.24 3.91
N VAL A 119 18.25 19.30 2.99
CA VAL A 119 17.24 18.24 3.08
C VAL A 119 17.61 17.21 4.14
N PHE A 120 18.85 16.70 4.11
CA PHE A 120 19.26 15.57 4.95
C PHE A 120 19.84 15.97 6.32
N ARG A 121 20.16 17.25 6.53
CA ARG A 121 20.70 17.84 7.79
C ARG A 121 21.71 16.94 8.48
N ASN A 122 21.34 16.30 9.58
CA ASN A 122 22.24 15.48 10.40
C ASN A 122 22.53 14.10 9.77
N ARG A 123 21.59 13.54 9.00
CA ARG A 123 21.79 12.27 8.29
C ARG A 123 22.80 12.41 7.16
N TYR A 124 22.95 13.63 6.62
CA TYR A 124 23.94 13.95 5.59
C TYR A 124 25.36 13.56 6.02
N PHE A 125 25.76 13.96 7.22
CA PHE A 125 27.12 13.73 7.73
C PHE A 125 27.39 12.28 8.15
N SER A 126 26.35 11.50 8.40
CA SER A 126 26.49 10.05 8.69
C SER A 126 26.96 9.27 7.47
N HIS A 127 26.75 9.79 6.26
CA HIS A 127 27.18 9.14 5.03
C HIS A 127 28.52 9.72 4.56
N TRP A 128 29.58 8.92 4.68
CA TRP A 128 30.95 9.29 4.31
C TRP A 128 31.07 9.89 2.90
N GLY A 129 30.29 9.38 1.94
CA GLY A 129 30.31 9.88 0.56
C GLY A 129 29.84 11.33 0.39
N TYR A 130 28.90 11.79 1.22
CA TYR A 130 28.39 13.16 1.19
C TYR A 130 29.35 14.12 1.93
N SER A 131 29.88 13.68 3.06
CA SER A 131 30.90 14.43 3.82
C SER A 131 32.16 14.67 2.99
N LEU A 132 32.67 13.64 2.30
CA LEU A 132 33.79 13.78 1.38
C LEU A 132 33.48 14.79 0.27
N ASP A 133 32.33 14.65 -0.40
CA ASP A 133 31.99 15.53 -1.52
C ASP A 133 31.88 17.01 -1.09
N THR A 134 31.30 17.26 0.10
CA THR A 134 31.24 18.61 0.70
C THR A 134 32.62 19.17 1.00
N LEU A 135 33.49 18.38 1.64
CA LEU A 135 34.86 18.79 1.93
C LEU A 135 35.59 19.21 0.64
N LEU A 136 35.33 18.47 -0.43
CA LEU A 136 36.04 18.60 -1.70
C LEU A 136 35.54 19.78 -2.54
N ILE A 137 34.22 20.02 -2.61
CA ILE A 137 33.70 21.29 -3.17
C ILE A 137 34.22 22.47 -2.36
N THR A 138 34.13 22.39 -1.03
CA THR A 138 34.51 23.49 -0.14
C THR A 138 35.98 23.84 -0.31
N THR A 139 36.86 22.83 -0.36
CA THR A 139 38.29 23.02 -0.63
C THR A 139 38.53 23.70 -1.97
N ARG A 140 37.77 23.31 -3.02
CA ARG A 140 37.91 23.90 -4.36
C ARG A 140 37.40 25.34 -4.42
N LEU A 141 36.29 25.65 -3.73
CA LEU A 141 35.76 27.01 -3.61
C LEU A 141 36.75 27.91 -2.85
N LEU A 142 37.29 27.40 -1.74
CA LEU A 142 38.26 28.11 -0.91
C LEU A 142 39.56 28.38 -1.66
N ASN A 143 40.14 27.37 -2.32
CA ASN A 143 41.37 27.54 -3.12
C ASN A 143 41.22 28.65 -4.17
N ARG A 144 40.01 28.85 -4.71
CA ARG A 144 39.74 29.93 -5.67
C ARG A 144 39.56 31.30 -5.02
N HIS A 145 38.82 31.38 -3.91
CA HIS A 145 38.50 32.66 -3.27
C HIS A 145 39.64 33.21 -2.42
N THR A 146 40.29 32.36 -1.62
CA THR A 146 41.27 32.83 -0.63
C THR A 146 42.72 32.66 -1.08
N LYS A 147 42.96 32.09 -2.27
CA LYS A 147 44.30 31.66 -2.73
C LYS A 147 45.10 30.99 -1.60
N TRP A 148 44.39 30.24 -0.74
CA TRP A 148 45.02 29.68 0.44
C TRP A 148 46.06 28.65 -0.01
N VAL A 149 47.27 28.80 0.52
CA VAL A 149 48.51 28.10 0.16
C VAL A 149 48.48 26.66 0.71
N PHE A 150 47.39 25.92 0.51
CA PHE A 150 47.56 24.48 0.41
C PHE A 150 48.10 24.25 -0.99
N GLY A 151 49.44 24.16 -1.09
CA GLY A 151 50.21 23.87 -2.31
C GLY A 151 49.92 22.49 -2.92
N LEU A 152 48.66 22.08 -2.90
CA LEU A 152 48.11 20.97 -3.66
C LEU A 152 47.94 21.47 -5.10
N GLU A 153 49.06 21.68 -5.80
CA GLU A 153 49.14 21.73 -7.27
C GLU A 153 48.78 20.38 -7.92
N ASN A 154 48.14 19.49 -7.16
CA ASN A 154 47.81 18.14 -7.56
C ASN A 154 46.53 18.18 -8.39
N SER A 155 46.69 18.52 -9.66
CA SER A 155 45.71 18.27 -10.72
C SER A 155 45.13 16.84 -10.66
N HIS A 156 45.88 15.88 -10.11
CA HIS A 156 45.47 14.50 -9.88
C HIS A 156 44.29 14.34 -8.90
N LEU A 157 44.22 15.12 -7.83
CA LEU A 157 43.09 15.06 -6.89
C LEU A 157 41.80 15.47 -7.59
N THR A 158 41.83 16.49 -8.45
CA THR A 158 40.65 16.92 -9.21
C THR A 158 40.12 15.84 -10.16
N GLY A 159 41.01 15.00 -10.70
CA GLY A 159 40.64 13.83 -11.50
C GLY A 159 40.00 12.72 -10.66
N PHE A 160 40.61 12.38 -9.52
CA PHE A 160 40.06 11.39 -8.60
C PHE A 160 38.66 11.77 -8.10
N LEU A 161 38.42 13.06 -7.83
CA LEU A 161 37.11 13.57 -7.41
C LEU A 161 36.00 13.36 -8.43
N ARG A 162 36.32 13.52 -9.71
CA ARG A 162 35.36 13.30 -10.80
C ARG A 162 34.93 11.83 -10.86
N VAL A 163 35.90 10.93 -10.72
CA VAL A 163 35.64 9.47 -10.68
C VAL A 163 34.87 9.09 -9.41
N TRP A 164 35.23 9.67 -8.28
CA TRP A 164 34.53 9.43 -7.01
C TRP A 164 33.05 9.81 -7.09
N ARG A 165 32.73 10.97 -7.67
CA ARG A 165 31.34 11.39 -7.89
C ARG A 165 30.57 10.44 -8.80
N PHE A 166 31.19 10.00 -9.89
CA PHE A 166 30.60 9.01 -10.77
C PHE A 166 30.27 7.71 -10.03
N LEU A 167 31.19 7.21 -9.20
CA LEU A 167 30.97 6.02 -8.40
C LEU A 167 29.81 6.19 -7.40
N ARG A 168 29.74 7.34 -6.72
CA ARG A 168 28.63 7.66 -5.80
C ARG A 168 27.28 7.70 -6.52
N LEU A 169 27.23 8.24 -7.73
CA LEU A 169 26.00 8.27 -8.54
C LEU A 169 25.56 6.85 -8.92
N ILE A 170 26.49 5.98 -9.33
CA ILE A 170 26.19 4.57 -9.57
C ILE A 170 25.64 3.89 -8.31
N GLN A 171 26.25 4.14 -7.14
CA GLN A 171 25.76 3.59 -5.88
C GLN A 171 24.34 4.05 -5.55
N THR A 172 24.04 5.34 -5.81
CA THR A 172 22.71 5.90 -5.57
C THR A 172 21.68 5.30 -6.53
N TYR A 173 22.02 5.20 -7.82
CA TYR A 173 21.18 4.55 -8.83
C TYR A 173 20.91 3.09 -8.49
N LEU A 174 21.94 2.33 -8.09
CA LEU A 174 21.80 0.94 -7.67
C LEU A 174 20.90 0.80 -6.43
N ALA A 175 20.99 1.74 -5.50
CA ALA A 175 20.12 1.75 -4.32
C ALA A 175 18.66 2.02 -4.69
N ILE A 176 18.39 2.92 -5.65
CA ILE A 176 17.05 3.19 -6.18
C ILE A 176 16.50 1.96 -6.89
N GLU A 177 17.28 1.34 -7.77
CA GLU A 177 16.87 0.13 -8.49
C GLU A 177 16.58 -1.02 -7.52
N THR A 178 17.42 -1.18 -6.50
CA THR A 178 17.21 -2.18 -5.45
C THR A 178 15.91 -1.93 -4.69
N LYS A 179 15.59 -0.66 -4.36
CA LYS A 179 14.31 -0.32 -3.73
C LYS A 179 13.12 -0.65 -4.65
N HIS A 180 13.23 -0.35 -5.94
CA HIS A 180 12.19 -0.66 -6.91
C HIS A 180 11.97 -2.17 -7.02
N HIS A 181 13.03 -2.96 -7.15
CA HIS A 181 12.96 -4.42 -7.13
C HIS A 181 12.33 -4.99 -5.84
N ILE A 182 12.66 -4.42 -4.68
CA ILE A 182 12.06 -4.83 -3.41
C ILE A 182 10.56 -4.52 -3.40
N HIS A 183 10.15 -3.35 -3.91
CA HIS A 183 8.73 -2.98 -4.01
C HIS A 183 7.97 -3.95 -4.92
N THR A 184 8.45 -4.18 -6.14
CA THR A 184 7.83 -5.12 -7.08
C THR A 184 7.79 -6.54 -6.53
N LYS A 185 8.84 -6.99 -5.84
CA LYS A 185 8.87 -8.32 -5.19
C LYS A 185 7.82 -8.42 -4.09
N ARG A 186 7.60 -7.36 -3.31
CA ARG A 186 6.55 -7.33 -2.29
C ARG A 186 5.16 -7.39 -2.92
N GLU A 187 4.91 -6.60 -3.95
CA GLU A 187 3.64 -6.62 -4.68
C GLU A 187 3.35 -8.01 -5.27
N LEU A 188 4.33 -8.61 -5.93
CA LEU A 188 4.20 -9.96 -6.49
C LEU A 188 3.98 -11.01 -5.40
N SER A 189 4.62 -10.87 -4.23
CA SER A 189 4.38 -11.76 -3.09
C SER A 189 2.97 -11.61 -2.49
N CYS A 190 2.39 -10.41 -2.51
CA CYS A 190 1.01 -10.17 -2.08
C CYS A 190 0.01 -10.78 -3.06
N GLN A 191 0.24 -10.61 -4.36
CA GLN A 191 -0.60 -11.22 -5.40
C GLN A 191 -0.54 -12.74 -5.35
N LEU A 192 0.65 -13.33 -5.16
CA LEU A 192 0.80 -14.78 -5.02
C LEU A 192 0.01 -15.33 -3.82
N ARG A 193 0.05 -14.64 -2.67
CA ARG A 193 -0.74 -15.04 -1.50
C ARG A 193 -2.24 -14.98 -1.76
N ALA A 194 -2.71 -13.97 -2.48
CA ALA A 194 -4.12 -13.87 -2.86
C ALA A 194 -4.54 -15.03 -3.76
N VAL A 195 -3.72 -15.40 -4.75
CA VAL A 195 -3.96 -16.55 -5.63
C VAL A 195 -4.00 -17.86 -4.84
N ASP A 196 -3.07 -18.05 -3.89
CA ASP A 196 -3.07 -19.23 -3.02
C ASP A 196 -4.33 -19.31 -2.15
N GLU A 197 -4.83 -18.18 -1.66
CA GLU A 197 -6.09 -18.13 -0.90
C GLU A 197 -7.29 -18.50 -1.78
N PHE A 198 -7.37 -17.97 -3.01
CA PHE A 198 -8.43 -18.34 -3.95
C PHE A 198 -8.36 -19.83 -4.30
N LYS A 199 -7.16 -20.38 -4.53
CA LYS A 199 -6.97 -21.80 -4.80
C LYS A 199 -7.42 -22.70 -3.64
N LYS A 200 -7.19 -22.27 -2.40
CA LYS A 200 -7.70 -22.98 -1.21
C LYS A 200 -9.23 -22.91 -1.12
N LYS A 201 -9.82 -21.75 -1.40
CA LYS A 201 -11.29 -21.58 -1.41
C LYS A 201 -11.94 -22.45 -2.49
N THR A 202 -11.36 -22.52 -3.69
CA THR A 202 -11.88 -23.39 -4.75
C THR A 202 -11.79 -24.86 -4.37
N ALA A 203 -10.67 -25.30 -3.75
CA ALA A 203 -10.53 -26.68 -3.28
C ALA A 203 -11.53 -27.02 -2.16
N CYS A 204 -11.80 -26.09 -1.23
CA CYS A 204 -12.81 -26.27 -0.19
C CYS A 204 -14.22 -26.39 -0.78
N LEU A 205 -14.58 -25.47 -1.68
CA LEU A 205 -15.86 -25.48 -2.37
C LEU A 205 -16.07 -26.74 -3.20
N GLU A 206 -15.02 -27.24 -3.86
CA GLU A 206 -15.07 -28.49 -4.62
C GLU A 206 -15.34 -29.69 -3.69
N SER A 207 -14.65 -29.76 -2.54
CA SER A 207 -14.88 -30.80 -1.54
C SER A 207 -16.29 -30.75 -0.93
N ASP A 208 -16.81 -29.56 -0.64
CA ASP A 208 -18.18 -29.38 -0.13
C ASP A 208 -19.23 -29.79 -1.17
N LEU A 209 -18.99 -29.47 -2.44
CA LEU A 209 -19.86 -29.84 -3.55
C LEU A 209 -19.87 -31.37 -3.76
N GLU A 210 -18.71 -32.02 -3.67
CA GLU A 210 -18.63 -33.49 -3.68
C GLU A 210 -19.39 -34.13 -2.52
N ARG A 211 -19.28 -33.55 -1.32
CA ARG A 211 -20.03 -34.02 -0.15
C ARG A 211 -21.54 -33.87 -0.34
N GLU A 212 -22.01 -32.75 -0.89
CA GLU A 212 -23.43 -32.54 -1.17
C GLU A 212 -23.94 -33.52 -2.23
N ARG A 213 -23.16 -33.77 -3.31
CA ARG A 213 -23.49 -34.77 -4.32
C ARG A 213 -23.64 -36.17 -3.71
N LEU A 214 -22.77 -36.53 -2.77
CA LEU A 214 -22.83 -37.83 -2.08
C LEU A 214 -24.07 -37.93 -1.18
N LEU A 215 -24.38 -36.87 -0.42
CA LEU A 215 -25.59 -36.82 0.41
C LEU A 215 -26.87 -36.86 -0.42
N ARG A 216 -26.91 -36.19 -1.57
CA ARG A 216 -28.06 -36.26 -2.50
C ARG A 216 -28.28 -37.67 -3.02
N LYS A 217 -27.21 -38.37 -3.45
CA LYS A 217 -27.30 -39.78 -3.86
C LYS A 217 -27.82 -40.67 -2.73
N GLN A 218 -27.31 -40.51 -1.52
CA GLN A 218 -27.80 -41.26 -0.35
C GLN A 218 -29.28 -40.99 -0.06
N ASN A 219 -29.72 -39.74 -0.15
CA ASN A 219 -31.13 -39.38 0.03
C ASN A 219 -32.03 -39.97 -1.07
N GLU A 220 -31.57 -39.96 -2.33
CA GLU A 220 -32.26 -40.60 -3.45
C GLU A 220 -32.42 -42.11 -3.25
N ASP A 221 -31.36 -42.78 -2.78
CA ASP A 221 -31.36 -44.21 -2.47
C ASP A 221 -32.33 -44.54 -1.32
N VAL A 222 -32.34 -43.74 -0.25
CA VAL A 222 -33.28 -43.90 0.88
C VAL A 222 -34.72 -43.65 0.42
N ALA A 223 -34.96 -42.61 -0.37
CA ALA A 223 -36.29 -42.32 -0.91
C ALA A 223 -36.78 -43.44 -1.84
N LYS A 224 -35.88 -44.02 -2.65
CA LYS A 224 -36.20 -45.18 -3.48
C LYS A 224 -36.55 -46.39 -2.63
N LYS A 225 -35.71 -46.72 -1.64
CA LYS A 225 -35.96 -47.84 -0.73
C LYS A 225 -37.30 -47.70 0.00
N CYS A 226 -37.64 -46.48 0.47
CA CYS A 226 -38.93 -46.21 1.11
C CYS A 226 -40.11 -46.39 0.14
N ARG A 227 -39.98 -45.97 -1.13
CA ARG A 227 -41.01 -46.23 -2.16
C ARG A 227 -41.19 -47.73 -2.41
N ASP A 228 -40.09 -48.48 -2.54
CA ASP A 228 -40.13 -49.92 -2.76
C ASP A 228 -40.79 -50.64 -1.56
N GLU A 229 -40.50 -50.20 -0.33
CA GLU A 229 -41.15 -50.69 0.90
C GLU A 229 -42.65 -50.35 0.95
N MET A 230 -43.06 -49.13 0.56
CA MET A 230 -44.48 -48.76 0.50
C MET A 230 -45.24 -49.55 -0.57
N GLU A 231 -44.63 -49.82 -1.72
CA GLU A 231 -45.23 -50.66 -2.77
C GLU A 231 -45.39 -52.10 -2.29
N THR A 232 -44.38 -52.64 -1.59
CA THR A 232 -44.44 -53.96 -0.96
C THR A 232 -45.56 -54.04 0.08
N LEU A 233 -45.69 -53.02 0.94
CA LEU A 233 -46.74 -52.93 1.95
C LEU A 233 -48.14 -52.79 1.30
N ARG A 234 -48.25 -52.01 0.23
CA ARG A 234 -49.51 -51.83 -0.52
C ARG A 234 -49.96 -53.14 -1.17
N GLU A 235 -49.02 -53.92 -1.71
CA GLU A 235 -49.33 -55.22 -2.28
C GLU A 235 -49.75 -56.22 -1.21
N ALA A 236 -49.05 -56.25 -0.06
CA ALA A 236 -49.45 -57.08 1.08
C ALA A 236 -50.86 -56.74 1.59
N LEU A 237 -51.18 -55.44 1.70
CA LEU A 237 -52.52 -54.98 2.09
C LEU A 237 -53.58 -55.36 1.05
N ARG A 238 -53.26 -55.25 -0.24
CA ARG A 238 -54.15 -55.64 -1.34
C ARG A 238 -54.49 -57.13 -1.24
N ILE A 239 -53.49 -58.00 -1.07
CA ILE A 239 -53.69 -59.44 -0.88
C ILE A 239 -54.57 -59.72 0.34
N ALA A 240 -54.24 -59.12 1.49
CA ALA A 240 -55.03 -59.28 2.72
C ALA A 240 -56.50 -58.85 2.55
N SER A 241 -56.76 -57.76 1.83
CA SER A 241 -58.11 -57.31 1.54
C SER A 241 -58.88 -58.28 0.64
N PHE A 242 -58.22 -58.88 -0.36
CA PHE A 242 -58.83 -59.91 -1.20
C PHE A 242 -59.16 -61.19 -0.40
N ASP A 243 -58.30 -61.58 0.54
CA ASP A 243 -58.55 -62.73 1.42
C ASP A 243 -59.77 -62.50 2.32
N VAL A 244 -59.94 -61.29 2.88
CA VAL A 244 -61.12 -60.93 3.69
C VAL A 244 -62.40 -60.95 2.85
N VAL A 245 -62.39 -60.39 1.64
CA VAL A 245 -63.56 -60.41 0.73
C VAL A 245 -63.90 -61.84 0.31
N ALA A 246 -62.90 -62.68 0.04
CA ALA A 246 -63.10 -64.10 -0.25
C ALA A 246 -63.71 -64.85 0.95
N ALA A 247 -63.24 -64.58 2.17
CA ALA A 247 -63.79 -65.13 3.40
C ALA A 247 -65.25 -64.67 3.63
N MET A 248 -65.56 -63.39 3.43
CA MET A 248 -66.93 -62.86 3.54
C MET A 248 -67.89 -63.45 2.50
N ARG A 249 -67.43 -63.72 1.27
CA ARG A 249 -68.22 -64.47 0.27
C ARG A 249 -68.44 -65.93 0.65
N GLY A 250 -67.58 -66.49 1.49
CA GLY A 250 -67.74 -67.84 2.05
C GLY A 250 -68.80 -67.93 3.16
N ASP A 251 -69.10 -66.83 3.86
CA ASP A 251 -69.95 -66.83 5.07
C ASP A 251 -71.35 -66.19 4.88
N HIS A 252 -71.59 -65.43 3.81
CA HIS A 252 -72.93 -64.89 3.51
C HIS A 252 -73.70 -65.72 2.47
N ARG A 253 -74.28 -66.84 2.93
CA ARG A 253 -75.63 -67.24 2.52
C ARG A 253 -76.62 -66.63 3.52
N LEU A 254 -77.04 -65.37 3.30
CA LEU A 254 -78.33 -64.75 3.67
C LEU A 254 -78.18 -63.23 3.79
N GLY A 255 -79.04 -62.49 3.08
CA GLY A 255 -79.35 -61.08 3.32
C GLY A 255 -78.63 -60.10 2.38
N GLY A 256 -79.36 -59.60 1.38
CA GLY A 256 -78.90 -58.54 0.49
C GLY A 256 -79.05 -57.14 1.08
N ILE A 257 -78.52 -56.15 0.36
CA ILE A 257 -79.04 -54.80 0.07
C ILE A 257 -77.87 -53.86 -0.31
N GLU A 258 -78.08 -53.18 -1.44
CA GLU A 258 -77.57 -51.87 -1.92
C GLU A 258 -76.07 -51.63 -2.19
N ASP A 259 -75.77 -51.63 -3.49
CA ASP A 259 -75.24 -50.50 -4.27
C ASP A 259 -74.83 -49.24 -3.47
N MET A 260 -73.52 -48.98 -3.42
CA MET A 260 -73.00 -47.64 -3.17
C MET A 260 -71.69 -47.45 -3.95
N THR A 261 -71.83 -46.86 -5.13
CA THR A 261 -70.75 -46.23 -5.89
C THR A 261 -70.21 -45.04 -5.09
N VAL A 262 -68.96 -45.14 -4.63
CA VAL A 262 -68.21 -44.00 -4.07
C VAL A 262 -67.21 -43.57 -5.12
N GLU A 263 -67.63 -42.60 -5.94
CA GLU A 263 -66.71 -41.72 -6.66
C GLU A 263 -66.00 -40.83 -5.62
N GLY A 264 -64.67 -40.87 -5.64
CA GLY A 264 -63.80 -40.13 -4.74
C GLY A 264 -62.41 -40.00 -5.35
N GLU A 265 -62.38 -39.46 -6.57
CA GLU A 265 -61.16 -39.11 -7.30
C GLU A 265 -60.60 -37.80 -6.74
N ASP A 266 -59.98 -37.85 -5.55
CA ASP A 266 -59.19 -36.73 -5.05
C ASP A 266 -57.85 -36.66 -5.80
N THR A 267 -57.87 -35.79 -6.80
CA THR A 267 -56.71 -35.40 -7.59
C THR A 267 -55.70 -34.70 -6.69
N ILE A 268 -54.71 -35.45 -6.18
CA ILE A 268 -53.55 -34.87 -5.51
C ILE A 268 -52.74 -34.14 -6.59
N LYS A 269 -52.92 -32.82 -6.68
CA LYS A 269 -52.09 -31.94 -7.50
C LYS A 269 -50.61 -32.11 -7.07
N PRO A 270 -49.68 -32.33 -8.02
CA PRO A 270 -48.27 -32.35 -7.68
C PRO A 270 -47.87 -30.97 -7.14
N MET A 271 -47.23 -30.97 -5.97
CA MET A 271 -46.64 -29.79 -5.36
C MET A 271 -45.56 -29.25 -6.30
N GLU A 272 -45.83 -28.11 -6.92
CA GLU A 272 -44.92 -27.40 -7.81
C GLU A 272 -43.79 -26.80 -6.96
N TYR A 273 -42.64 -27.48 -6.93
CA TYR A 273 -41.42 -26.95 -6.32
C TYR A 273 -40.94 -25.75 -7.14
N LYS A 274 -41.25 -24.55 -6.64
CA LYS A 274 -40.73 -23.29 -7.15
C LYS A 274 -39.20 -23.30 -7.02
N SER A 275 -38.52 -23.50 -8.14
CA SER A 275 -37.06 -23.42 -8.23
C SER A 275 -36.61 -22.00 -7.89
N ILE A 276 -36.06 -21.83 -6.69
CA ILE A 276 -35.32 -20.63 -6.32
C ILE A 276 -33.99 -20.70 -7.07
N GLY A 277 -33.97 -20.09 -8.25
CA GLY A 277 -32.75 -19.90 -9.03
C GLY A 277 -31.76 -19.00 -8.29
N PRO A 278 -30.44 -19.18 -8.50
CA PRO A 278 -29.42 -18.42 -7.80
C PRO A 278 -29.50 -16.95 -8.19
N GLU A 279 -29.70 -16.12 -7.18
CA GLU A 279 -29.63 -14.67 -7.23
C GLU A 279 -28.21 -14.27 -7.67
N LYS A 280 -28.09 -13.80 -8.92
CA LYS A 280 -26.85 -13.24 -9.43
C LYS A 280 -26.55 -11.96 -8.67
N LYS A 281 -25.42 -11.94 -7.95
CA LYS A 281 -24.70 -10.72 -7.59
C LYS A 281 -23.55 -10.51 -8.55
#